data_AF-A0A7R9QJB8-F1
#
_entry.id   AF-A0A7R9QJB8-F1
#
_cell.length_a   1.000
_cell.length_b   1.000
_cell.length_c   1.000
_cell.angle_alpha   90.00
_cell.angle_beta   90.00
_cell.angle_gamma   90.00
#
_symmetry.space_group_name_H-M   'P 1'
#
loop_
_entity.id
_entity.type
_entity.pdbx_description
1 polymer ?
#
loop_
_entity_poly.entity_id
_entity_poly.type
_entity_poly.pdbx_seq_one_letter_code
_entity_poly.pdbx_strand_id
1 'polypeptide(L)'
;VIDNRDAPLIQAEGLELENLVKGRQFLDNHFQAYVNSVEHLVNGDVVNTRSDLNNRECYHKFVDTFNDKCMNIAENSYVLGKLYQFVNICEQSSATGAEAALTQLADIYHAYQIVKANGIPDENIIVFHYDDIANNKENKYPGKVFNNPDHKDVYHGVPKDYTGDDVTPTNFLKVLLGDKDLESSGKKVLNSGPNDNVFVFFDDHGAVDLVAFPKTYLYGENLTSTLKEMHTQNKYNKLVFYIEACEAGSMFAKLLPTDINIYATTASSPTESSYAWYDDTELGTYLGDEYSIHWMEEAEQATDTTTLEDQFQWTKTKTTKSHVQHYGDLSIAKLPLSQFLGTYTKTLIYINLMNLHLLRRV
;
A
#
# COMPACT_ATOMS: atom_id res chain seq x y z
N VAL A 1 63.49 -7.77 6.51
CA VAL A 1 63.32 -9.23 6.48
C VAL A 1 62.31 -9.55 7.57
N ILE A 2 61.07 -9.80 7.18
CA ILE A 2 60.02 -10.23 8.12
C ILE A 2 60.43 -11.65 8.55
N ASP A 3 60.54 -11.92 9.85
CA ASP A 3 60.91 -13.24 10.36
C ASP A 3 59.81 -14.23 9.92
N ASN A 4 60.19 -15.37 9.33
CA ASN A 4 59.25 -16.38 8.83
C ASN A 4 58.35 -16.98 9.94
N ARG A 5 58.64 -16.67 11.22
CA ARG A 5 57.81 -17.03 12.37
C ARG A 5 56.58 -16.12 12.56
N ASP A 6 56.57 -14.93 11.97
CA ASP A 6 55.46 -13.98 12.07
C ASP A 6 54.41 -14.17 10.95
N ALA A 7 54.72 -14.93 9.90
CA ALA A 7 53.83 -15.17 8.77
C ALA A 7 52.46 -15.78 9.16
N PRO A 8 52.36 -16.76 10.08
CA PRO A 8 51.07 -17.28 10.55
C PRO A 8 50.26 -16.27 11.35
N LEU A 9 50.93 -15.40 12.13
CA LEU A 9 50.31 -14.32 12.91
C LEU A 9 49.77 -13.23 11.98
N ILE A 10 50.56 -12.78 11.00
CA ILE A 10 50.15 -11.80 9.99
C ILE A 10 48.98 -12.36 9.14
N GLN A 11 48.98 -13.65 8.83
CA GLN A 11 47.89 -14.29 8.10
C GLN A 11 46.62 -14.40 8.95
N ALA A 12 46.73 -14.69 10.26
CA ALA A 12 45.61 -14.72 11.19
C ALA A 12 45.02 -13.33 11.44
N GLU A 13 45.86 -12.32 11.66
CA GLU A 13 45.45 -10.91 11.79
C GLU A 13 44.82 -10.38 10.50
N GLY A 14 45.34 -10.79 9.34
CA GLY A 14 44.75 -10.48 8.04
C GLY A 14 43.35 -11.09 7.86
N LEU A 15 43.15 -12.34 8.30
CA LEU A 15 41.84 -13.01 8.28
C LEU A 15 40.85 -12.35 9.27
N GLU A 16 41.33 -11.95 10.45
CA GLU A 16 40.54 -11.26 11.46
C GLU A 16 40.10 -9.87 10.97
N LEU A 17 41.01 -9.12 10.34
CA LEU A 17 40.69 -7.85 9.71
C LEU A 17 39.67 -8.00 8.57
N GLU A 18 39.82 -9.02 7.72
CA GLU A 18 38.87 -9.27 6.62
C GLU A 18 37.46 -9.60 7.16
N ASN A 19 37.37 -10.38 8.24
CA ASN A 19 36.11 -10.69 8.90
C ASN A 19 35.47 -9.44 9.55
N LEU A 20 36.27 -8.58 10.18
CA LEU A 20 35.79 -7.31 10.73
C LEU A 20 35.27 -6.37 9.63
N VAL A 21 35.95 -6.30 8.48
CA VAL A 21 35.50 -5.52 7.32
C VAL A 21 34.18 -6.07 6.77
N LYS A 22 34.05 -7.39 6.59
CA LYS A 22 32.79 -8.03 6.16
C LYS A 22 31.65 -7.77 7.14
N GLY A 23 31.93 -7.83 8.45
CA GLY A 23 30.95 -7.52 9.49
C GLY A 23 30.48 -6.05 9.44
N ARG A 24 31.38 -5.10 9.20
CA ARG A 24 31.00 -3.68 9.01
C ARG A 24 30.15 -3.48 7.75
N GLN A 25 30.55 -4.09 6.63
CA GLN A 25 29.81 -4.01 5.37
C GLN A 25 28.39 -4.58 5.53
N PHE A 26 28.24 -5.69 6.25
CA PHE A 26 26.94 -6.27 6.57
C PHE A 26 26.05 -5.29 7.34
N LEU A 27 26.62 -4.62 8.36
CA LEU A 27 25.90 -3.62 9.16
C LEU A 27 25.56 -2.37 8.36
N ASP A 28 26.48 -1.88 7.53
CA ASP A 28 26.23 -0.74 6.66
C ASP A 28 25.08 -1.01 5.68
N ASN A 29 25.04 -2.21 5.10
CA ASN A 29 23.97 -2.60 4.19
C ASN A 29 22.61 -2.68 4.92
N HIS A 30 22.57 -3.18 6.16
CA HIS A 30 21.33 -3.25 6.94
C HIS A 30 20.86 -1.87 7.40
N PHE A 31 21.78 -1.01 7.86
CA PHE A 31 21.44 0.38 8.18
C PHE A 31 20.97 1.12 6.94
N GLN A 32 21.60 0.93 5.79
CA GLN A 32 21.15 1.56 4.55
C GLN A 32 19.77 1.06 4.11
N ALA A 33 19.51 -0.26 4.18
CA ALA A 33 18.19 -0.80 3.89
C ALA A 33 17.12 -0.21 4.83
N TYR A 34 17.46 -0.05 6.11
CA TYR A 34 16.59 0.58 7.08
C TYR A 34 16.36 2.06 6.80
N VAL A 35 17.42 2.82 6.51
CA VAL A 35 17.32 4.23 6.13
C VAL A 35 16.44 4.39 4.89
N ASN A 36 16.67 3.59 3.84
CA ASN A 36 15.84 3.61 2.64
C ASN A 36 14.37 3.32 2.95
N SER A 37 14.10 2.41 3.90
CA SER A 37 12.72 2.08 4.31
C SER A 37 12.02 3.22 5.05
N VAL A 38 12.74 4.21 5.58
CA VAL A 38 12.17 5.36 6.30
C VAL A 38 12.46 6.70 5.63
N GLU A 39 13.20 6.71 4.52
CA GLU A 39 13.63 7.93 3.82
C GLU A 39 12.44 8.72 3.26
N HIS A 40 11.34 8.05 2.94
CA HIS A 40 10.10 8.67 2.53
C HIS A 40 9.34 9.37 3.67
N LEU A 41 9.69 9.09 4.94
CA LEU A 41 9.04 9.66 6.14
C LEU A 41 9.77 10.89 6.68
N VAL A 42 10.88 11.28 6.06
CA VAL A 42 11.80 12.30 6.58
C VAL A 42 12.09 13.35 5.52
N ASN A 43 12.00 14.62 5.92
CA ASN A 43 12.28 15.75 5.04
C ASN A 43 13.75 16.18 5.17
N GLY A 44 14.69 15.28 4.84
CA GLY A 44 16.12 15.58 4.86
C GLY A 44 17.06 14.37 4.73
N ASP A 45 18.36 14.64 4.73
CA ASP A 45 19.41 13.62 4.59
C ASP A 45 19.70 12.90 5.91
N VAL A 46 19.27 11.66 6.02
CA VAL A 46 19.49 10.81 7.21
C VAL A 46 20.94 10.36 7.37
N VAL A 47 21.68 10.16 6.28
CA VAL A 47 22.96 9.46 6.29
C VAL A 47 24.13 10.42 6.54
N ASN A 48 24.12 11.60 5.94
CA ASN A 48 25.28 12.48 5.92
C ASN A 48 25.18 13.67 6.89
N THR A 49 24.03 13.92 7.50
CA THR A 49 23.89 14.98 8.49
C THR A 49 24.13 14.49 9.92
N ARG A 50 24.28 15.44 10.85
CA ARG A 50 24.36 15.23 12.28
C ARG A 50 23.48 16.27 12.96
N SER A 51 22.22 15.90 13.23
CA SER A 51 21.28 16.75 13.96
C SER A 51 21.51 16.66 15.47
N ASP A 52 21.11 17.71 16.19
CA ASP A 52 20.99 17.69 17.65
C ASP A 52 19.73 16.91 18.06
N LEU A 53 19.83 16.09 19.11
CA LEU A 53 18.70 15.29 19.61
C LEU A 53 17.77 16.13 20.50
N ASN A 54 16.63 16.53 19.95
CA ASN A 54 15.54 17.21 20.66
C ASN A 54 14.37 16.24 20.94
N ASN A 55 14.05 15.36 20.00
CA ASN A 55 12.96 14.37 20.07
C ASN A 55 13.43 13.06 20.73
N ARG A 56 13.63 13.12 22.05
CA ARG A 56 14.14 11.97 22.84
C ARG A 56 13.20 10.78 22.87
N GLU A 57 11.89 11.01 22.84
CA GLU A 57 10.90 9.93 22.89
C GLU A 57 10.96 9.07 21.63
N CYS A 58 10.96 9.69 20.45
CA CYS A 58 11.17 9.00 19.19
C CYS A 58 12.50 8.24 19.20
N TYR A 59 13.58 8.92 19.59
CA TYR A 59 14.92 8.32 19.58
C TYR A 59 15.02 7.09 20.48
N HIS A 60 14.48 7.14 21.70
CA HIS A 60 14.47 5.99 22.60
C HIS A 60 13.66 4.83 22.01
N LYS A 61 12.49 5.10 21.42
CA LYS A 61 11.68 4.07 20.75
C LYS A 61 12.44 3.39 19.61
N PHE A 62 13.16 4.16 18.78
CA PHE A 62 14.00 3.63 17.71
C PHE A 62 15.15 2.76 18.25
N VAL A 63 15.87 3.27 19.24
CA VAL A 63 16.98 2.56 19.88
C VAL A 63 16.51 1.25 20.51
N ASP A 64 15.41 1.28 21.28
CA ASP A 64 14.87 0.11 21.95
C ASP A 64 14.38 -0.94 20.94
N THR A 65 13.70 -0.51 19.88
CA THR A 65 13.22 -1.40 18.81
C THR A 65 14.37 -2.04 18.07
N PHE A 66 15.40 -1.27 17.69
CA PHE A 66 16.58 -1.80 17.02
C PHE A 66 17.35 -2.78 17.93
N ASN A 67 17.44 -2.46 19.23
CA ASN A 67 18.09 -3.32 20.21
C ASN A 67 17.35 -4.65 20.43
N ASP A 68 16.01 -4.63 20.39
CA ASP A 68 15.15 -5.82 20.55
C ASP A 68 15.08 -6.67 19.26
N LYS A 69 14.95 -6.02 18.09
CA LYS A 69 14.65 -6.69 16.82
C LYS A 69 15.86 -7.01 15.96
N CYS A 70 16.93 -6.23 16.07
CA CYS A 70 18.09 -6.35 15.18
C CYS A 70 19.30 -6.90 15.93
N MET A 71 19.87 -6.15 16.87
CA MET A 71 21.03 -6.58 17.64
C MET A 71 21.30 -5.68 18.83
N ASN A 72 22.00 -6.21 19.85
CA ASN A 72 22.43 -5.43 20.99
C ASN A 72 23.44 -4.33 20.59
N ILE A 73 23.01 -3.08 20.69
CA ILE A 73 23.80 -1.90 20.30
C ILE A 73 25.04 -1.76 21.20
N ALA A 74 24.92 -2.12 22.48
CA ALA A 74 26.01 -1.99 23.46
C ALA A 74 27.17 -2.98 23.18
N GLU A 75 26.90 -4.05 22.45
CA GLU A 75 27.89 -5.07 22.10
C GLU A 75 28.67 -4.73 20.83
N ASN A 76 28.29 -3.67 20.10
CA ASN A 76 28.91 -3.32 18.83
C ASN A 76 29.22 -1.81 18.71
N SER A 77 30.49 -1.45 18.91
CA SER A 77 30.95 -0.06 18.82
C SER A 77 30.83 0.57 17.43
N TYR A 78 30.75 -0.24 16.37
CA TYR A 78 30.50 0.27 15.01
C TYR A 78 29.05 0.78 14.87
N VAL A 79 28.09 0.08 15.49
CA VAL A 79 26.66 0.47 15.51
C VAL A 79 26.46 1.77 16.29
N LEU A 80 27.19 1.97 17.39
CA LEU A 80 27.16 3.25 18.14
C LEU A 80 27.49 4.45 17.24
N GLY A 81 28.40 4.27 16.28
CA GLY A 81 28.78 5.29 15.31
C GLY A 81 27.69 5.64 14.29
N LYS A 82 26.61 4.85 14.21
CA LYS A 82 25.47 5.02 13.28
C LYS A 82 24.20 5.55 13.95
N LEU A 83 24.15 5.64 15.28
CA LEU A 83 22.96 6.09 16.02
C LEU A 83 22.50 7.52 15.69
N TYR A 84 23.39 8.35 15.15
CA TYR A 84 23.02 9.67 14.66
C TYR A 84 21.98 9.61 13.53
N GLN A 85 21.90 8.50 12.78
CA GLN A 85 20.89 8.31 11.74
C GLN A 85 19.49 8.23 12.36
N PHE A 86 19.35 7.59 13.53
CA PHE A 86 18.08 7.58 14.28
C PHE A 86 17.72 8.97 14.81
N VAL A 87 18.73 9.76 15.21
CA VAL A 87 18.50 11.18 15.56
C VAL A 87 18.00 11.93 14.33
N ASN A 88 18.71 11.83 13.20
CA ASN A 88 18.30 12.51 11.97
C ASN A 88 16.88 12.10 11.54
N ILE A 89 16.54 10.81 11.63
CA ILE A 89 15.18 10.32 11.39
C ILE A 89 14.20 11.01 12.33
N CYS A 90 14.42 11.02 13.64
CA CYS A 90 13.48 11.59 14.61
C CYS A 90 13.36 13.13 14.59
N GLU A 91 14.39 13.83 14.11
CA GLU A 91 14.39 15.30 14.01
C GLU A 91 13.88 15.79 12.65
N GLN A 92 14.02 14.96 11.61
CA GLN A 92 13.61 15.30 10.24
C GLN A 92 12.34 14.58 9.82
N SER A 93 11.87 13.61 10.60
CA SER A 93 10.53 13.07 10.47
C SER A 93 9.53 14.18 10.73
N SER A 94 8.78 14.56 9.71
CA SER A 94 7.50 15.24 9.96
C SER A 94 6.57 14.34 10.78
N ALA A 95 6.73 13.03 10.58
CA ALA A 95 5.85 12.00 11.10
C ALA A 95 6.12 11.63 12.57
N THR A 96 5.18 12.02 13.44
CA THR A 96 4.71 11.04 14.41
C THR A 96 4.15 9.84 13.63
N GLY A 97 4.38 8.60 14.06
CA GLY A 97 3.99 7.40 13.30
C GLY A 97 2.48 7.24 12.96
N ALA A 98 1.65 8.23 13.30
CA ALA A 98 0.28 8.38 12.85
C ALA A 98 0.18 8.96 11.41
N GLU A 99 1.19 9.69 10.92
CA GLU A 99 1.13 10.42 9.63
C GLU A 99 1.32 9.53 8.39
N ALA A 100 2.04 8.41 8.47
CA ALA A 100 2.12 7.47 7.34
C ALA A 100 0.81 6.67 7.18
N ALA A 101 0.23 6.24 8.31
CA ALA A 101 -1.04 5.52 8.35
C ALA A 101 -2.25 6.40 7.93
N LEU A 102 -2.14 7.72 8.04
CA LEU A 102 -3.15 8.69 7.61
C LEU A 102 -3.41 8.61 6.10
N THR A 103 -2.35 8.50 5.30
CA THR A 103 -2.37 8.50 3.83
C THR A 103 -3.05 7.25 3.26
N GLN A 104 -2.57 6.06 3.65
CA GLN A 104 -3.02 4.79 3.05
C GLN A 104 -4.49 4.48 3.33
N LEU A 105 -4.98 4.81 4.53
CA LEU A 105 -6.40 4.61 4.84
C LEU A 105 -7.31 5.56 4.05
N ALA A 106 -6.85 6.78 3.75
CA ALA A 106 -7.63 7.72 2.94
C ALA A 106 -7.84 7.20 1.51
N ASP A 107 -6.85 6.52 0.93
CA ASP A 107 -6.96 5.88 -0.38
C ASP A 107 -7.97 4.73 -0.39
N ILE A 108 -7.93 3.85 0.63
CA ILE A 108 -8.93 2.77 0.80
C ILE A 108 -10.35 3.34 0.91
N TYR A 109 -10.51 4.44 1.65
CA TYR A 109 -11.81 5.08 1.82
C TYR A 109 -12.31 5.73 0.52
N HIS A 110 -11.42 6.39 -0.23
CA HIS A 110 -11.79 6.98 -1.51
C HIS A 110 -12.15 5.91 -2.55
N ALA A 111 -11.40 4.80 -2.62
CA ALA A 111 -11.73 3.66 -3.46
C ALA A 111 -13.12 3.10 -3.14
N TYR A 112 -13.49 3.00 -1.85
CA TYR A 112 -14.85 2.64 -1.44
C TYR A 112 -15.89 3.62 -1.98
N GLN A 113 -15.66 4.94 -1.87
CA GLN A 113 -16.61 5.94 -2.37
C GLN A 113 -16.83 5.81 -3.88
N ILE A 114 -15.79 5.51 -4.66
CA ILE A 114 -15.88 5.31 -6.12
C ILE A 114 -16.78 4.11 -6.44
N VAL A 115 -16.47 2.93 -5.90
CA VAL A 115 -17.26 1.71 -6.21
C VAL A 115 -18.70 1.84 -5.71
N LYS A 116 -18.90 2.53 -4.58
CA LYS A 116 -20.22 2.80 -4.03
C LYS A 116 -21.03 3.74 -4.92
N ALA A 117 -20.43 4.84 -5.38
CA ALA A 117 -21.05 5.80 -6.30
C ALA A 117 -21.40 5.16 -7.65
N ASN A 118 -20.62 4.16 -8.07
CA ASN A 118 -20.83 3.37 -9.28
C ASN A 118 -21.84 2.22 -9.11
N GLY A 119 -22.51 2.14 -7.97
CA GLY A 119 -23.63 1.23 -7.74
C GLY A 119 -23.26 -0.17 -7.27
N ILE A 120 -22.00 -0.42 -6.90
CA ILE A 120 -21.62 -1.70 -6.27
C ILE A 120 -22.21 -1.72 -4.83
N PRO A 121 -23.03 -2.72 -4.47
CA PRO A 121 -23.67 -2.76 -3.16
C PRO A 121 -22.66 -3.19 -2.07
N ASP A 122 -22.87 -2.76 -0.82
CA ASP A 122 -21.93 -3.04 0.29
C ASP A 122 -21.78 -4.53 0.60
N GLU A 123 -22.78 -5.36 0.23
CA GLU A 123 -22.69 -6.82 0.34
C GLU A 123 -21.60 -7.42 -0.55
N ASN A 124 -21.20 -6.71 -1.60
CA ASN A 124 -20.14 -7.10 -2.54
C ASN A 124 -18.83 -6.34 -2.32
N ILE A 125 -18.75 -5.47 -1.30
CA ILE A 125 -17.54 -4.71 -0.96
C ILE A 125 -17.04 -5.20 0.40
N ILE A 126 -15.77 -5.60 0.47
CA ILE A 126 -15.12 -6.08 1.69
C ILE A 126 -13.98 -5.12 2.02
N VAL A 127 -14.07 -4.43 3.16
CA VAL A 127 -13.05 -3.43 3.54
C VAL A 127 -12.18 -3.92 4.69
N PHE A 128 -10.86 -3.89 4.46
CA PHE A 128 -9.82 -4.07 5.47
C PHE A 128 -9.21 -2.70 5.77
N HIS A 129 -9.35 -2.21 7.00
CA HIS A 129 -8.71 -0.95 7.44
C HIS A 129 -8.58 -0.95 8.96
N TYR A 130 -7.48 -0.42 9.50
CA TYR A 130 -7.25 -0.51 10.95
C TYR A 130 -8.26 0.32 11.78
N ASP A 131 -8.87 1.35 11.16
CA ASP A 131 -9.94 2.22 11.71
C ASP A 131 -9.50 3.12 12.88
N ASP A 132 -8.25 3.56 12.90
CA ASP A 132 -7.64 4.37 13.96
C ASP A 132 -7.39 5.85 13.60
N ILE A 133 -7.81 6.29 12.42
CA ILE A 133 -7.57 7.64 11.90
C ILE A 133 -8.73 8.60 12.14
N ALA A 134 -9.96 8.22 11.76
CA ALA A 134 -11.10 9.15 11.80
C ALA A 134 -11.37 9.70 13.21
N ASN A 135 -11.18 8.89 14.25
CA ASN A 135 -11.40 9.29 15.65
C ASN A 135 -10.09 9.44 16.45
N ASN A 136 -8.95 9.56 15.77
CA ASN A 136 -7.68 9.82 16.43
C ASN A 136 -7.74 11.17 17.17
N LYS A 137 -7.07 11.28 18.32
CA LYS A 137 -6.99 12.54 19.08
C LYS A 137 -6.19 13.62 18.34
N GLU A 138 -5.31 13.21 17.43
CA GLU A 138 -4.49 14.09 16.59
C GLU A 138 -5.24 14.56 15.34
N ASN A 139 -6.36 13.91 14.99
CA ASN A 139 -7.19 14.32 13.87
C ASN A 139 -7.91 15.65 14.18
N LYS A 140 -7.56 16.70 13.42
CA LYS A 140 -8.14 18.05 13.54
C LYS A 140 -9.63 18.08 13.15
N TYR A 141 -10.10 17.06 12.42
CA TYR A 141 -11.46 16.90 11.94
C TYR A 141 -12.07 15.57 12.39
N PRO A 142 -12.45 15.43 13.68
CA PRO A 142 -12.98 14.17 14.22
C PRO A 142 -14.14 13.62 13.39
N GLY A 143 -14.04 12.34 13.06
CA GLY A 143 -15.01 11.59 12.26
C GLY A 143 -14.90 11.78 10.75
N LYS A 144 -13.87 12.49 10.25
CA LYS A 144 -13.64 12.72 8.82
C LYS A 144 -12.23 12.32 8.42
N VAL A 145 -12.10 11.90 7.17
CA VAL A 145 -10.81 11.62 6.51
C VAL A 145 -10.88 12.19 5.11
N PHE A 146 -9.77 12.74 4.61
CA PHE A 146 -9.71 13.44 3.33
C PHE A 146 -8.65 12.80 2.45
N ASN A 147 -8.97 12.65 1.16
CA ASN A 147 -8.04 12.11 0.16
C ASN A 147 -7.76 13.10 -0.98
N ASN A 148 -8.11 14.38 -0.80
CA ASN A 148 -7.81 15.44 -1.76
C ASN A 148 -7.77 16.82 -1.08
N PRO A 149 -7.14 17.83 -1.72
CA PRO A 149 -7.02 19.18 -1.16
C PRO A 149 -8.34 19.92 -0.95
N ASP A 150 -9.44 19.44 -1.53
CA ASP A 150 -10.78 20.01 -1.32
C ASP A 150 -11.39 19.58 0.03
N HIS A 151 -10.70 18.71 0.79
CA HIS A 151 -11.13 18.16 2.08
C HIS A 151 -12.56 17.58 2.02
N LYS A 152 -12.87 16.88 0.92
CA LYS A 152 -14.10 16.10 0.82
C LYS A 152 -13.97 14.85 1.68
N ASP A 153 -14.88 14.66 2.62
CA ASP A 153 -14.88 13.49 3.51
C ASP A 153 -15.10 12.19 2.72
N VAL A 154 -14.16 11.25 2.85
CA VAL A 154 -14.21 9.92 2.24
C VAL A 154 -14.52 8.80 3.24
N TYR A 155 -14.55 9.08 4.55
CA TYR A 155 -14.75 8.05 5.59
C TYR A 155 -16.21 7.62 5.77
N HIS A 156 -17.16 8.50 5.48
CA HIS A 156 -18.58 8.24 5.71
C HIS A 156 -19.08 6.98 4.99
N GLY A 157 -19.79 6.11 5.73
CA GLY A 157 -20.43 4.91 5.17
C GLY A 157 -19.49 3.73 4.91
N VAL A 158 -18.17 3.90 5.05
CA VAL A 158 -17.20 2.81 4.83
C VAL A 158 -17.50 1.62 5.77
N PRO A 159 -17.65 0.39 5.23
CA PRO A 159 -17.84 -0.82 6.03
C PRO A 159 -16.68 -1.10 7.00
N LYS A 160 -16.99 -1.75 8.11
CA LYS A 160 -16.02 -2.19 9.13
C LYS A 160 -15.92 -3.72 9.17
N ASP A 161 -15.68 -4.33 8.01
CA ASP A 161 -15.68 -5.80 7.87
C ASP A 161 -14.49 -6.43 8.64
N TYR A 162 -13.29 -5.88 8.43
CA TYR A 162 -12.06 -6.26 9.14
C TYR A 162 -11.36 -4.99 9.63
N THR A 163 -11.33 -4.80 10.95
CA THR A 163 -10.72 -3.64 11.62
C THR A 163 -9.80 -4.05 12.75
N GLY A 164 -8.88 -3.17 13.12
CA GLY A 164 -7.89 -3.43 14.16
C GLY A 164 -7.13 -4.73 13.93
N ASP A 165 -7.19 -5.63 14.93
CA ASP A 165 -6.47 -6.90 14.93
C ASP A 165 -6.95 -7.92 13.90
N ASP A 166 -8.11 -7.68 13.27
CA ASP A 166 -8.61 -8.52 12.18
C ASP A 166 -7.93 -8.22 10.83
N VAL A 167 -7.21 -7.10 10.71
CA VAL A 167 -6.46 -6.72 9.51
C VAL A 167 -5.15 -7.52 9.45
N THR A 168 -5.25 -8.75 8.94
CA THR A 168 -4.11 -9.68 8.87
C THR A 168 -4.00 -10.32 7.49
N PRO A 169 -2.79 -10.72 7.05
CA PRO A 169 -2.62 -11.48 5.82
C PRO A 169 -3.46 -12.76 5.81
N THR A 170 -3.57 -13.43 6.96
CA THR A 170 -4.35 -14.68 7.06
C THR A 170 -5.82 -14.44 6.77
N ASN A 171 -6.44 -13.41 7.37
CA ASN A 171 -7.83 -13.09 7.09
C ASN A 171 -8.02 -12.62 5.65
N PHE A 172 -7.09 -11.81 5.12
CA PHE A 172 -7.13 -11.36 3.73
C PHE A 172 -7.13 -12.54 2.73
N LEU A 173 -6.18 -13.47 2.86
CA LEU A 173 -6.10 -14.64 1.98
C LEU A 173 -7.32 -15.57 2.15
N LYS A 174 -7.82 -15.75 3.37
CA LYS A 174 -9.05 -16.51 3.63
C LYS A 174 -10.29 -15.86 3.03
N VAL A 175 -10.37 -14.53 3.06
CA VAL A 175 -11.45 -13.77 2.40
C VAL A 175 -11.43 -14.04 0.91
N LEU A 176 -10.26 -13.95 0.26
CA LEU A 176 -10.10 -14.23 -1.16
C LEU A 176 -10.56 -15.65 -1.55
N LEU A 177 -10.35 -16.63 -0.68
CA LEU A 177 -10.79 -18.02 -0.90
C LEU A 177 -12.27 -18.26 -0.59
N GLY A 178 -12.97 -17.32 0.06
CA GLY A 178 -14.34 -17.52 0.53
C GLY A 178 -14.41 -18.54 1.67
N ASP A 179 -13.52 -18.41 2.66
CA ASP A 179 -13.37 -19.31 3.81
C ASP A 179 -14.69 -19.48 4.59
N LYS A 180 -15.10 -20.73 4.78
CA LYS A 180 -16.39 -21.09 5.41
C LYS A 180 -16.40 -20.91 6.92
N ASP A 181 -15.26 -20.94 7.57
CA ASP A 181 -15.18 -20.74 9.02
C ASP A 181 -15.33 -19.24 9.34
N LEU A 182 -14.69 -18.37 8.57
CA LEU A 182 -14.91 -16.92 8.63
C LEU A 182 -16.37 -16.57 8.34
N GLU A 183 -16.94 -17.09 7.26
CA GLU A 183 -18.36 -16.88 6.92
C GLU A 183 -19.29 -17.33 8.06
N SER A 184 -19.06 -18.52 8.63
CA SER A 184 -19.85 -19.05 9.74
C SER A 184 -19.70 -18.25 11.04
N SER A 185 -18.61 -17.51 11.20
CA SER A 185 -18.41 -16.56 12.31
C SER A 185 -19.10 -15.20 12.10
N GLY A 186 -19.80 -15.02 10.98
CA GLY A 186 -20.47 -13.77 10.62
C GLY A 186 -19.56 -12.74 9.95
N LYS A 187 -18.34 -13.12 9.54
CA LYS A 187 -17.44 -12.26 8.78
C LYS A 187 -17.76 -12.33 7.29
N LYS A 188 -17.69 -11.19 6.62
CA LYS A 188 -17.88 -11.09 5.17
C LYS A 188 -16.67 -11.72 4.46
N VAL A 189 -16.91 -12.57 3.47
CA VAL A 189 -15.86 -13.20 2.65
C VAL A 189 -16.22 -13.06 1.17
N LEU A 190 -15.26 -13.29 0.28
CA LEU A 190 -15.54 -13.26 -1.16
C LEU A 190 -16.38 -14.49 -1.53
N ASN A 191 -17.63 -14.25 -1.93
CA ASN A 191 -18.56 -15.29 -2.36
C ASN A 191 -18.82 -15.22 -3.87
N SER A 192 -17.76 -15.00 -4.65
CA SER A 192 -17.81 -14.95 -6.11
C SER A 192 -17.65 -16.34 -6.74
N GLY A 193 -18.20 -16.48 -7.94
CA GLY A 193 -18.13 -17.67 -8.78
C GLY A 193 -17.56 -17.40 -10.18
N PRO A 194 -17.65 -18.38 -11.09
CA PRO A 194 -16.98 -18.35 -12.40
C PRO A 194 -17.46 -17.25 -13.35
N ASN A 195 -18.55 -16.56 -13.04
CA ASN A 195 -19.13 -15.51 -13.88
C ASN A 195 -18.91 -14.10 -13.30
N ASP A 196 -18.32 -14.00 -12.10
CA ASP A 196 -18.18 -12.74 -11.39
C ASP A 196 -16.80 -12.15 -11.65
N ASN A 197 -16.74 -10.83 -11.85
CA ASN A 197 -15.48 -10.11 -11.90
C ASN A 197 -15.08 -9.65 -10.49
N VAL A 198 -13.80 -9.74 -10.18
CA VAL A 198 -13.27 -9.36 -8.87
C VAL A 198 -12.27 -8.21 -9.06
N PHE A 199 -12.41 -7.17 -8.24
CA PHE A 199 -11.43 -6.08 -8.13
C PHE A 199 -10.84 -6.12 -6.73
N VAL A 200 -9.51 -6.07 -6.64
CA VAL A 200 -8.76 -6.00 -5.39
C VAL A 200 -7.85 -4.79 -5.45
N PHE A 201 -7.94 -3.93 -4.45
CA PHE A 201 -7.04 -2.80 -4.25
C PHE A 201 -6.35 -2.97 -2.90
N PHE A 202 -5.03 -2.85 -2.91
CA PHE A 202 -4.18 -2.92 -1.73
C PHE A 202 -3.33 -1.66 -1.68
N ASP A 203 -3.24 -1.07 -0.49
CA ASP A 203 -2.50 0.16 -0.22
C ASP A 203 -1.86 0.07 1.17
N ASP A 204 -0.52 -0.04 1.21
CA ASP A 204 0.33 0.05 2.41
C ASP A 204 1.79 0.13 1.96
N HIS A 205 2.72 0.10 2.90
CA HIS A 205 4.14 -0.10 2.65
C HIS A 205 4.44 -1.45 2.00
N GLY A 206 5.56 -1.49 1.27
CA GLY A 206 6.10 -2.71 0.68
C GLY A 206 7.60 -2.80 0.81
N ALA A 207 8.11 -3.96 0.44
CA ALA A 207 9.52 -4.22 0.21
C ALA A 207 9.63 -5.29 -0.87
N VAL A 208 10.85 -5.67 -1.25
CA VAL A 208 11.06 -6.75 -2.22
C VAL A 208 10.34 -8.03 -1.79
N ASP A 209 9.42 -8.48 -2.65
CA ASP A 209 8.59 -9.69 -2.54
C ASP A 209 7.61 -9.74 -1.35
N LEU A 210 7.28 -8.59 -0.73
CA LEU A 210 6.27 -8.50 0.33
C LEU A 210 5.53 -7.16 0.39
N VAL A 211 4.34 -7.19 0.99
CA VAL A 211 3.59 -5.99 1.41
C VAL A 211 3.29 -6.05 2.91
N ALA A 212 3.19 -4.89 3.54
CA ALA A 212 2.96 -4.75 4.97
C ALA A 212 1.49 -4.92 5.35
N PHE A 213 1.25 -5.50 6.51
CA PHE A 213 0.00 -5.41 7.24
C PHE A 213 0.34 -4.82 8.63
N PRO A 214 -0.63 -4.30 9.39
CA PRO A 214 -0.35 -3.55 10.63
C PRO A 214 0.56 -4.24 11.65
N LYS A 215 0.60 -5.57 11.67
CA LYS A 215 1.41 -6.36 12.62
C LYS A 215 2.40 -7.33 11.97
N THR A 216 2.35 -7.55 10.66
CA THR A 216 3.13 -8.59 9.97
C THR A 216 3.13 -8.35 8.46
N TYR A 217 3.61 -9.30 7.65
CA TYR A 217 3.80 -9.12 6.21
C TYR A 217 3.05 -10.19 5.42
N LEU A 218 2.60 -9.84 4.23
CA LEU A 218 2.13 -10.77 3.21
C LEU A 218 3.22 -10.91 2.13
N TYR A 219 3.77 -12.11 1.99
CA TYR A 219 4.75 -12.42 0.95
C TYR A 219 4.07 -12.68 -0.40
N GLY A 220 4.70 -12.22 -1.49
CA GLY A 220 4.20 -12.36 -2.86
C GLY A 220 3.95 -13.82 -3.26
N GLU A 221 4.74 -14.77 -2.76
CA GLU A 221 4.53 -16.20 -2.99
C GLU A 221 3.22 -16.71 -2.38
N ASN A 222 2.85 -16.26 -1.17
CA ASN A 222 1.61 -16.66 -0.52
C ASN A 222 0.40 -16.04 -1.22
N LEU A 223 0.49 -14.76 -1.60
CA LEU A 223 -0.54 -14.10 -2.41
C LEU A 223 -0.75 -14.84 -3.73
N THR A 224 0.32 -15.05 -4.50
CA THR A 224 0.27 -15.73 -5.79
C THR A 224 -0.26 -17.15 -5.68
N SER A 225 0.11 -17.89 -4.63
CA SER A 225 -0.41 -19.24 -4.40
C SER A 225 -1.92 -19.22 -4.16
N THR A 226 -2.40 -18.25 -3.38
CA THR A 226 -3.83 -18.04 -3.12
C THR A 226 -4.58 -17.68 -4.40
N LEU A 227 -4.02 -16.80 -5.24
CA LEU A 227 -4.61 -16.43 -6.53
C LEU A 227 -4.72 -17.63 -7.49
N LYS A 228 -3.70 -18.49 -7.54
CA LYS A 228 -3.74 -19.75 -8.32
C LYS A 228 -4.80 -20.72 -7.78
N GLU A 229 -4.98 -20.76 -6.46
CA GLU A 229 -6.02 -21.56 -5.83
C GLU A 229 -7.42 -21.03 -6.17
N MET A 230 -7.65 -19.72 -6.09
CA MET A 230 -8.89 -19.08 -6.53
C MET A 230 -9.24 -19.44 -7.97
N HIS A 231 -8.24 -19.41 -8.87
CA HIS A 231 -8.40 -19.80 -10.27
C HIS A 231 -8.85 -21.27 -10.39
N THR A 232 -8.16 -22.17 -9.69
CA THR A 232 -8.46 -23.62 -9.71
C THR A 232 -9.86 -23.91 -9.16
N GLN A 233 -10.33 -23.11 -8.20
CA GLN A 233 -11.65 -23.22 -7.60
C GLN A 233 -12.74 -22.45 -8.37
N ASN A 234 -12.42 -21.87 -9.52
CA ASN A 234 -13.35 -21.08 -10.35
C ASN A 234 -14.05 -19.96 -9.57
N LYS A 235 -13.29 -19.25 -8.73
CA LYS A 235 -13.82 -18.18 -7.86
C LYS A 235 -14.08 -16.86 -8.59
N TYR A 236 -13.69 -16.72 -9.85
CA TYR A 236 -13.89 -15.50 -10.64
C TYR A 236 -13.87 -15.83 -12.13
N ASN A 237 -14.49 -14.95 -12.92
CA ASN A 237 -14.34 -14.86 -14.37
C ASN A 237 -13.01 -14.17 -14.73
N LYS A 238 -12.87 -12.90 -14.32
CA LYS A 238 -11.66 -12.07 -14.45
C LYS A 238 -11.37 -11.38 -13.10
N LEU A 239 -10.09 -11.25 -12.75
CA LEU A 239 -9.67 -10.52 -11.55
C LEU A 239 -8.71 -9.39 -11.93
N VAL A 240 -8.94 -8.21 -11.37
CA VAL A 240 -8.04 -7.05 -11.46
C VAL A 240 -7.46 -6.76 -10.08
N PHE A 241 -6.13 -6.57 -10.00
CA PHE A 241 -5.43 -6.33 -8.73
C PHE A 241 -4.55 -5.08 -8.83
N TYR A 242 -4.85 -4.05 -8.04
CA TYR A 242 -4.06 -2.82 -7.92
C TYR A 242 -3.26 -2.85 -6.61
N ILE A 243 -1.97 -2.53 -6.67
CA ILE A 243 -1.09 -2.44 -5.49
C ILE A 243 -0.39 -1.08 -5.47
N GLU A 244 -0.72 -0.28 -4.47
CA GLU A 244 0.09 0.84 -4.00
C GLU A 244 1.03 0.35 -2.90
N ALA A 245 2.34 0.43 -3.16
CA ALA A 245 3.43 0.07 -2.23
C ALA A 245 4.81 0.33 -2.86
N CYS A 246 5.82 0.49 -2.00
CA CYS A 246 7.22 0.37 -2.39
C CYS A 246 7.53 -1.02 -2.95
N GLU A 247 8.37 -1.08 -3.98
CA GLU A 247 8.75 -2.29 -4.71
C GLU A 247 7.57 -3.18 -5.16
N ALA A 248 6.37 -2.63 -5.32
CA ALA A 248 5.14 -3.38 -5.57
C ALA A 248 5.23 -4.31 -6.78
N GLY A 249 5.99 -3.93 -7.82
CA GLY A 249 6.23 -4.79 -8.99
C GLY A 249 6.86 -6.15 -8.66
N SER A 250 7.59 -6.26 -7.55
CA SER A 250 8.22 -7.51 -7.07
C SER A 250 7.17 -8.56 -6.69
N MET A 251 5.98 -8.14 -6.25
CA MET A 251 4.86 -9.03 -5.90
C MET A 251 4.40 -9.90 -7.08
N PHE A 252 4.65 -9.48 -8.32
CA PHE A 252 4.13 -10.16 -9.52
C PHE A 252 5.17 -10.50 -10.58
N ALA A 253 6.26 -9.74 -10.74
CA ALA A 253 7.17 -9.82 -11.89
C ALA A 253 7.72 -11.22 -12.24
N LYS A 254 7.83 -12.12 -11.25
CA LYS A 254 8.26 -13.52 -11.45
C LYS A 254 7.27 -14.54 -10.90
N LEU A 255 6.14 -14.08 -10.36
CA LEU A 255 5.24 -14.89 -9.56
C LEU A 255 3.89 -15.09 -10.24
N LEU A 256 3.31 -14.01 -10.80
CA LEU A 256 1.98 -14.04 -11.38
C LEU A 256 2.00 -14.67 -12.80
N PRO A 257 1.34 -15.81 -13.03
CA PRO A 257 1.27 -16.40 -14.35
C PRO A 257 0.26 -15.63 -15.24
N THR A 258 0.41 -15.76 -16.56
CA THR A 258 -0.36 -15.00 -17.55
C THR A 258 -1.62 -15.72 -18.05
N ASP A 259 -1.89 -16.94 -17.59
CA ASP A 259 -2.95 -17.83 -18.06
C ASP A 259 -4.03 -18.13 -17.02
N ILE A 260 -4.10 -17.34 -15.94
CA ILE A 260 -5.08 -17.50 -14.85
C ILE A 260 -6.14 -16.40 -14.80
N ASN A 261 -6.34 -15.64 -15.88
CA ASN A 261 -7.37 -14.59 -15.96
C ASN A 261 -7.22 -13.47 -14.91
N ILE A 262 -5.99 -13.14 -14.51
CA ILE A 262 -5.69 -12.04 -13.59
C ILE A 262 -4.88 -10.98 -14.33
N TYR A 263 -5.28 -9.73 -14.17
CA TYR A 263 -4.51 -8.55 -14.57
C TYR A 263 -4.15 -7.75 -13.34
N ALA A 264 -2.90 -7.32 -13.24
CA ALA A 264 -2.46 -6.54 -12.09
C ALA A 264 -1.71 -5.29 -12.53
N THR A 265 -1.81 -4.22 -11.75
CA THR A 265 -0.99 -3.01 -11.90
C THR A 265 -0.37 -2.63 -10.56
N THR A 266 0.82 -2.04 -10.61
CA THR A 266 1.58 -1.67 -9.40
C THR A 266 2.08 -0.25 -9.48
N ALA A 267 2.08 0.46 -8.35
CA ALA A 267 2.54 1.85 -8.24
C ALA A 267 4.02 2.02 -8.62
N SER A 268 4.85 1.02 -8.34
CA SER A 268 6.29 1.07 -8.58
C SER A 268 6.81 -0.18 -9.29
N SER A 269 8.01 -0.06 -9.87
CA SER A 269 8.80 -1.20 -10.35
C SER A 269 9.36 -2.03 -9.18
N PRO A 270 9.90 -3.24 -9.42
CA PRO A 270 10.40 -4.12 -8.35
C PRO A 270 11.57 -3.59 -7.51
N THR A 271 12.13 -2.42 -7.83
CA THR A 271 13.39 -1.92 -7.25
C THR A 271 13.32 -0.46 -6.83
N GLU A 272 12.12 0.10 -6.70
CA GLU A 272 11.94 1.50 -6.32
C GLU A 272 10.73 1.69 -5.39
N SER A 273 10.75 2.78 -4.66
CA SER A 273 9.65 3.20 -3.79
C SER A 273 8.45 3.73 -4.58
N SER A 274 7.28 3.71 -3.95
CA SER A 274 6.16 4.58 -4.31
C SER A 274 6.15 5.83 -3.42
N TYR A 275 5.23 6.76 -3.66
CA TYR A 275 5.32 8.09 -3.07
C TYR A 275 3.96 8.64 -2.68
N ALA A 276 3.93 9.25 -1.49
CA ALA A 276 2.82 10.05 -1.03
C ALA A 276 2.57 11.28 -1.93
N TRP A 277 1.33 11.76 -1.88
CA TRP A 277 0.76 12.81 -2.71
C TRP A 277 -0.19 13.73 -1.94
N TYR A 278 -0.38 14.93 -2.49
CA TYR A 278 -1.09 16.03 -1.83
C TYR A 278 -0.61 16.31 -0.40
N ASP A 279 0.57 16.94 -0.30
CA ASP A 279 1.05 17.51 0.97
C ASP A 279 0.06 18.57 1.48
N ASP A 280 -0.56 18.28 2.62
CA ASP A 280 -1.51 19.16 3.26
C ASP A 280 -0.89 19.82 4.49
N THR A 281 -0.47 21.07 4.30
CA THR A 281 0.13 21.86 5.38
C THR A 281 -0.81 22.15 6.55
N GLU A 282 -2.13 22.12 6.32
CA GLU A 282 -3.11 22.36 7.38
C GLU A 282 -3.20 21.17 8.32
N LEU A 283 -3.22 19.95 7.79
CA LEU A 283 -3.23 18.71 8.55
C LEU A 283 -1.82 18.34 9.03
N GLY A 284 -0.79 18.76 8.30
CA GLY A 284 0.62 18.43 8.54
C GLY A 284 0.99 17.05 8.01
N THR A 285 0.32 16.57 6.97
CA THR A 285 0.47 15.20 6.45
C THR A 285 0.07 15.14 4.97
N TYR A 286 0.33 14.01 4.32
CA TYR A 286 -0.14 13.75 2.95
C TYR A 286 -1.57 13.20 2.96
N LEU A 287 -2.34 13.45 1.90
CA LEU A 287 -3.75 13.04 1.84
C LEU A 287 -3.98 11.71 1.12
N GLY A 288 -3.03 11.24 0.33
CA GLY A 288 -3.09 9.97 -0.39
C GLY A 288 -1.77 9.66 -1.06
N ASP A 289 -1.69 8.57 -1.79
CA ASP A 289 -0.50 8.15 -2.53
C ASP A 289 -0.61 8.46 -4.04
N GLU A 290 0.51 8.78 -4.70
CA GLU A 290 0.53 9.36 -6.05
C GLU A 290 -0.16 8.46 -7.07
N TYR A 291 0.15 7.16 -7.07
CA TYR A 291 -0.49 6.22 -7.97
C TYR A 291 -1.96 6.02 -7.58
N SER A 292 -2.25 5.87 -6.29
CA SER A 292 -3.61 5.71 -5.75
C SER A 292 -4.53 6.85 -6.17
N ILE A 293 -4.13 8.09 -5.91
CA ILE A 293 -4.85 9.30 -6.33
C ILE A 293 -5.08 9.30 -7.85
N HIS A 294 -4.06 9.02 -8.65
CA HIS A 294 -4.18 9.17 -10.09
C HIS A 294 -5.10 8.15 -10.75
N TRP A 295 -5.14 6.89 -10.29
CA TRP A 295 -6.12 5.94 -10.82
C TRP A 295 -7.53 6.26 -10.35
N MET A 296 -7.69 6.74 -9.10
CA MET A 296 -8.98 7.12 -8.55
C MET A 296 -9.58 8.35 -9.24
N GLU A 297 -8.79 9.41 -9.44
CA GLU A 297 -9.21 10.61 -10.18
C GLU A 297 -9.58 10.28 -11.63
N GLU A 298 -8.89 9.33 -12.25
CA GLU A 298 -9.27 8.83 -13.58
C GLU A 298 -10.61 8.10 -13.55
N ALA A 299 -10.82 7.22 -12.56
CA ALA A 299 -12.05 6.48 -12.40
C ALA A 299 -13.27 7.40 -12.19
N GLU A 300 -13.11 8.52 -11.48
CA GLU A 300 -14.19 9.50 -11.26
C GLU A 300 -14.61 10.25 -12.54
N GLN A 301 -13.72 10.37 -13.52
CA GLN A 301 -13.99 11.00 -14.82
C GLN A 301 -14.18 9.98 -15.96
N ALA A 302 -14.12 8.68 -15.65
CA ALA A 302 -14.23 7.62 -16.63
C ALA A 302 -15.62 7.59 -17.28
N THR A 303 -15.65 7.13 -18.53
CA THR A 303 -16.87 6.91 -19.30
C THR A 303 -17.11 5.42 -19.47
N ASP A 304 -18.30 5.02 -19.94
CA ASP A 304 -18.60 3.61 -20.23
C ASP A 304 -17.66 2.96 -21.26
N THR A 305 -16.93 3.78 -22.03
CA THR A 305 -15.94 3.32 -23.02
C THR A 305 -14.51 3.31 -22.51
N THR A 306 -14.24 3.87 -21.33
CA THR A 306 -12.91 3.87 -20.72
C THR A 306 -12.49 2.44 -20.38
N THR A 307 -11.32 2.02 -20.86
CA THR A 307 -10.76 0.70 -20.58
C THR A 307 -9.76 0.72 -19.42
N LEU A 308 -9.45 -0.45 -18.86
CA LEU A 308 -8.36 -0.58 -17.89
C LEU A 308 -7.00 -0.13 -18.47
N GLU A 309 -6.78 -0.29 -19.77
CA GLU A 309 -5.57 0.17 -20.47
C GLU A 309 -5.54 1.71 -20.53
N ASP A 310 -6.67 2.36 -20.81
CA ASP A 310 -6.75 3.84 -20.79
C ASP A 310 -6.42 4.37 -19.40
N GLN A 311 -7.00 3.77 -18.35
CA GLN A 311 -6.69 4.11 -16.96
C GLN A 311 -5.22 3.86 -16.62
N PHE A 312 -4.67 2.71 -17.03
CA PHE A 312 -3.25 2.39 -16.82
C PHE A 312 -2.33 3.42 -17.48
N GLN A 313 -2.60 3.80 -18.73
CA GLN A 313 -1.78 4.79 -19.44
C GLN A 313 -1.90 6.19 -18.81
N TRP A 314 -3.10 6.58 -18.38
CA TRP A 314 -3.31 7.82 -17.63
C TRP A 314 -2.50 7.82 -16.33
N THR A 315 -2.69 6.79 -15.50
CA THR A 315 -2.04 6.65 -14.19
C THR A 315 -0.53 6.63 -14.35
N LYS A 316 -0.01 5.87 -15.32
CA LYS A 316 1.43 5.81 -15.64
C LYS A 316 2.00 7.14 -16.13
N THR A 317 1.21 7.94 -16.85
CA THR A 317 1.64 9.26 -17.32
C THR A 317 1.66 10.28 -16.19
N LYS A 318 0.72 10.17 -15.24
CA LYS A 318 0.55 11.10 -14.13
C LYS A 318 1.46 10.81 -12.95
N THR A 319 1.71 9.53 -12.66
CA THR A 319 2.65 9.09 -11.63
C THR A 319 4.07 9.30 -12.14
N THR A 320 4.77 10.31 -11.62
CA THR A 320 6.07 10.75 -12.12
C THR A 320 7.25 10.38 -11.23
N LYS A 321 7.00 10.03 -9.96
CA LYS A 321 8.07 9.70 -9.01
C LYS A 321 8.46 8.21 -9.02
N SER A 322 7.61 7.35 -9.58
CA SER A 322 7.84 5.90 -9.74
C SER A 322 7.41 5.41 -11.13
N HIS A 323 7.73 4.16 -11.47
CA HIS A 323 7.36 3.55 -12.75
C HIS A 323 6.22 2.54 -12.58
N VAL A 324 4.99 2.99 -12.85
CA VAL A 324 3.80 2.12 -12.85
C VAL A 324 3.99 0.94 -13.82
N GLN A 325 3.77 -0.28 -13.31
CA GLN A 325 3.89 -1.53 -14.08
C GLN A 325 2.54 -2.24 -14.20
N HIS A 326 2.46 -3.19 -15.13
CA HIS A 326 1.35 -4.13 -15.22
C HIS A 326 1.81 -5.57 -15.50
N TYR A 327 1.03 -6.55 -15.05
CA TYR A 327 1.40 -7.97 -15.05
C TYR A 327 0.18 -8.86 -15.35
N GLY A 328 0.44 -10.15 -15.61
CA GLY A 328 -0.59 -11.17 -15.82
C GLY A 328 -1.15 -11.20 -17.23
N ASP A 329 -2.44 -11.48 -17.37
CA ASP A 329 -3.18 -11.52 -18.63
C ASP A 329 -3.50 -10.11 -19.12
N LEU A 330 -2.57 -9.52 -19.89
CA LEU A 330 -2.71 -8.17 -20.47
C LEU A 330 -3.89 -8.05 -21.46
N SER A 331 -4.53 -9.15 -21.88
CA SER A 331 -5.74 -9.05 -22.70
C SER A 331 -6.91 -8.44 -21.93
N ILE A 332 -6.92 -8.58 -20.59
CA ILE A 332 -7.92 -8.00 -19.69
C ILE A 332 -7.86 -6.48 -19.66
N ALA A 333 -6.68 -5.87 -19.89
CA ALA A 333 -6.53 -4.41 -19.93
C ALA A 333 -7.45 -3.75 -20.98
N LYS A 334 -7.87 -4.49 -22.01
CA LYS A 334 -8.78 -3.99 -23.05
C LYS A 334 -10.24 -3.97 -22.63
N LEU A 335 -10.58 -4.53 -21.47
CA LEU A 335 -11.95 -4.54 -20.97
C LEU A 335 -12.34 -3.17 -20.42
N PRO A 336 -13.63 -2.79 -20.54
CA PRO A 336 -14.15 -1.58 -19.90
C PRO A 336 -13.91 -1.60 -18.39
N LEU A 337 -13.46 -0.47 -17.85
CA LEU A 337 -13.24 -0.25 -16.42
C LEU A 337 -14.51 -0.54 -15.61
N SER A 338 -15.68 -0.22 -16.19
CA SER A 338 -16.98 -0.43 -15.58
C SER A 338 -17.33 -1.89 -15.28
N GLN A 339 -16.64 -2.86 -15.91
CA GLN A 339 -16.79 -4.27 -15.58
C GLN A 339 -16.21 -4.65 -14.20
N PHE A 340 -15.40 -3.78 -13.60
CA PHE A 340 -14.71 -4.00 -12.34
C PHE A 340 -15.10 -2.95 -11.29
N LEU A 341 -15.24 -1.68 -11.69
CA LEU A 341 -15.57 -0.58 -10.78
C LEU A 341 -17.04 -0.15 -10.82
N GLY A 342 -17.88 -0.81 -11.62
CA GLY A 342 -19.28 -0.44 -11.84
C GLY A 342 -19.45 0.75 -12.81
N THR A 343 -20.70 1.17 -13.03
CA THR A 343 -21.01 2.32 -13.88
C THR A 343 -21.69 3.40 -13.06
N TYR A 344 -21.15 4.62 -13.10
CA TYR A 344 -21.83 5.78 -12.54
C TYR A 344 -23.15 6.03 -13.27
N THR A 345 -24.26 5.69 -12.63
CA THR A 345 -25.60 5.96 -13.17
C THR A 345 -26.16 7.24 -12.56
N LYS A 346 -25.97 8.37 -13.24
CA LYS A 346 -26.67 9.60 -12.87
C LYS A 346 -28.16 9.37 -13.05
N THR A 347 -28.91 9.28 -11.96
CA THR A 347 -30.37 9.12 -12.01
C THR A 347 -30.97 10.33 -12.72
N LEU A 348 -31.32 10.18 -13.99
CA LEU A 348 -32.09 11.15 -14.75
C LEU A 348 -33.55 11.05 -14.32
N ILE A 349 -33.99 11.98 -13.48
CA ILE A 349 -35.42 12.14 -13.19
C ILE A 349 -36.05 12.82 -14.42
N TYR A 350 -36.55 12.00 -15.34
CA TYR A 350 -37.35 12.49 -16.47
C TYR A 350 -38.80 12.71 -16.00
N ILE A 351 -39.20 13.97 -15.80
CA ILE A 351 -40.60 14.33 -15.56
C ILE A 351 -41.26 14.61 -16.91
N ASN A 352 -42.06 13.65 -17.40
CA ASN A 352 -42.94 13.89 -18.55
C ASN A 352 -44.18 14.66 -18.09
N LEU A 353 -44.21 15.97 -18.29
CA LEU A 353 -45.44 16.76 -18.15
C LEU A 353 -46.26 16.59 -19.44
N MET A 354 -47.07 15.53 -19.52
CA MET A 354 -48.11 15.46 -20.54
C MET A 354 -49.05 16.66 -20.35
N ASN A 355 -49.11 17.51 -21.37
CA ASN A 355 -49.94 18.68 -21.41
C ASN A 355 -51.43 18.26 -21.50
N LEU A 356 -52.14 18.26 -20.37
CA LEU A 356 -53.53 17.82 -20.24
C LEU A 356 -54.56 18.81 -20.84
N HIS A 357 -54.20 19.55 -21.88
CA HIS A 357 -55.06 20.55 -22.54
C HIS A 357 -55.82 20.05 -23.79
N LEU A 358 -55.82 18.74 -24.08
CA LEU A 358 -56.53 18.17 -25.24
C LEU A 358 -57.79 17.34 -24.90
N LEU A 359 -58.40 17.54 -23.73
CA LEU A 359 -59.71 16.98 -23.39
C LEU A 359 -60.79 18.05 -23.12
N ARG A 360 -60.73 19.18 -23.83
CA ARG A 360 -61.89 20.09 -23.95
C ARG A 360 -62.13 20.45 -25.41
N ARG A 361 -63.24 19.91 -25.95
CA ARG A 361 -63.85 20.14 -27.29
C ARG A 361 -63.11 19.37 -28.38
N VAL A 362 -63.70 18.37 -29.03
CA VAL A 362 -65.02 18.34 -29.73
C VAL A 362 -65.77 17.04 -29.46
#